data_AF-A0A497Q431-F1
#
_entry.id   AF-A0A497Q431-F1
#
_cell.length_a   1.000
_cell.length_b   1.000
_cell.length_c   1.000
_cell.angle_alpha   90.00
_cell.angle_beta   90.00
_cell.angle_gamma   90.00
#
_symmetry.space_group_name_H-M   'P 1'
#
loop_
_entity.id
_entity.type
_entity.pdbx_description
1 polymer ?
#
loop_
_entity_poly.entity_id
_entity_poly.type
_entity_poly.pdbx_seq_one_letter_code
_entity_poly.pdbx_strand_id
1 'polypeptide(L)'
;MNELTINYWSPHGRQEETKFRADERVVDLVMRAALAVDLTGLRTCRRLEVLNLSHNMLETLDLTPLEGCSTIQELHLEDNHLTTIDLWPLAQCDLLRSVELAANRLTRLDLTPLPLQSSVALDSSVVVAADSILKYILRRDDIKRRVQLVRPDRAPWGAFPVVMWRKYDELHEKDWPQIRRRIVAVIRQLHPRMWYAAQRGLLEGLGLGELAGLDADPMDLVSSASEDLTFDDAVHMIESRAIELLDQQIQHHGPTLFLETDVIKKTGASLLLPRIIEARKREVSEAVVARKGSKVFLRSLWVTHYGYQILQALGMGLRTDLEGLERIQTCFAEIGFDLRSKEMSPVRQEYSVVCSTGMRRHVFDLVLRRYL
;
A
#
# COMPACT_ATOMS: atom_id res chain seq x y z
N MET A 1 -38.73 18.88 10.96
CA MET A 1 -37.50 18.70 10.16
C MET A 1 -36.40 18.43 11.15
N ASN A 2 -35.65 17.33 11.01
CA ASN A 2 -34.61 17.00 11.98
C ASN A 2 -33.51 18.07 11.91
N GLU A 3 -33.31 18.74 13.04
CA GLU A 3 -32.27 19.73 13.26
C GLU A 3 -31.05 19.02 13.84
N LEU A 4 -29.88 19.36 13.34
CA LEU A 4 -28.58 18.87 13.78
C LEU A 4 -27.93 19.98 14.59
N THR A 5 -27.61 19.74 15.87
CA THR A 5 -26.90 20.72 16.69
C THR A 5 -25.46 20.27 16.90
N ILE A 6 -24.51 21.19 16.73
CA ILE A 6 -23.10 20.99 17.06
C ILE A 6 -22.73 21.94 18.19
N ASN A 7 -22.22 21.38 19.28
CA ASN A 7 -21.75 22.13 20.45
C ASN A 7 -20.24 22.33 20.37
N TYR A 8 -19.76 23.47 20.83
CA TYR A 8 -18.34 23.77 20.95
C TYR A 8 -18.05 24.65 22.17
N TRP A 9 -16.81 24.58 22.66
CA TRP A 9 -16.39 25.26 23.89
C TRP A 9 -15.23 26.21 23.59
N SER A 10 -15.34 27.45 24.04
CA SER A 10 -14.26 28.45 24.00
C SER A 10 -13.22 28.21 25.09
N PRO A 11 -12.00 28.80 25.01
CA PRO A 11 -10.99 28.72 26.07
C PRO A 11 -11.44 29.23 27.44
N HIS A 12 -12.48 30.06 27.47
CA HIS A 12 -13.06 30.59 28.71
C HIS A 12 -14.16 29.69 29.29
N GLY A 13 -14.36 28.49 28.73
CA GLY A 13 -15.36 27.52 29.20
C GLY A 13 -16.79 27.81 28.76
N ARG A 14 -17.02 28.88 27.98
CA ARG A 14 -18.34 29.17 27.41
C ARG A 14 -18.66 28.12 26.34
N GLN A 15 -19.78 27.43 26.51
CA GLN A 15 -20.38 26.59 25.49
C GLN A 15 -21.20 27.45 24.52
N GLU A 16 -21.02 27.19 23.24
CA GLU A 16 -21.81 27.74 22.15
C GLU A 16 -22.33 26.60 21.27
N GLU A 17 -23.41 26.86 20.55
CA GLU A 17 -24.03 25.88 19.66
C GLU A 17 -24.27 26.49 18.28
N THR A 18 -24.24 25.65 17.26
CA THR A 18 -24.69 26.02 15.91
C THR A 18 -25.55 24.91 15.37
N LYS A 19 -26.67 25.31 14.76
CA LYS A 19 -27.69 24.39 14.28
C LYS A 19 -27.64 24.34 12.76
N PHE A 20 -27.72 23.12 12.25
CA PHE A 20 -27.67 22.76 10.83
C PHE A 20 -28.89 21.90 10.50
N ARG A 21 -29.14 21.68 9.22
CA ARG A 21 -30.13 20.68 8.81
C ARG A 21 -29.52 19.28 8.91
N ALA A 22 -30.33 18.27 9.20
CA ALA A 22 -29.84 16.89 9.22
C ALA A 22 -29.32 16.40 7.85
N ASP A 23 -29.76 17.02 6.75
CA ASP A 23 -29.33 16.71 5.38
C ASP A 23 -28.29 17.69 4.82
N GLU A 24 -27.66 18.49 5.70
CA GLU A 24 -26.61 19.44 5.33
C GLU A 24 -25.46 18.74 4.61
N ARG A 25 -24.93 19.38 3.56
CA ARG A 25 -23.77 18.88 2.81
C ARG A 25 -22.48 19.54 3.28
N VAL A 26 -22.58 20.73 3.85
CA VAL A 26 -21.43 21.52 4.29
C VAL A 26 -21.68 21.98 5.73
N VAL A 27 -20.84 21.51 6.64
CA VAL A 27 -20.83 21.97 8.02
C VAL A 27 -19.60 22.83 8.19
N ASP A 28 -19.82 24.13 8.35
CA ASP A 28 -18.75 25.14 8.46
C ASP A 28 -18.78 25.81 9.84
N LEU A 29 -17.73 25.57 10.61
CA LEU A 29 -17.45 26.14 11.93
C LEU A 29 -16.06 26.78 11.96
N VAL A 30 -15.65 27.43 10.87
CA VAL A 30 -14.40 28.20 10.79
C VAL A 30 -14.38 29.37 11.77
N MET A 31 -13.21 29.70 12.33
CA MET A 31 -12.98 30.90 13.15
C MET A 31 -13.95 31.04 14.35
N ARG A 32 -14.29 29.93 15.02
CA ARG A 32 -15.16 29.93 16.21
C ARG A 32 -14.41 30.07 17.53
N ALA A 33 -13.08 30.16 17.47
CA ALA A 33 -12.23 30.14 18.65
C ALA A 33 -12.54 28.94 19.56
N ALA A 34 -12.88 27.79 18.96
CA ALA A 34 -13.26 26.58 19.70
C ALA A 34 -12.01 25.83 20.18
N LEU A 35 -11.97 25.48 21.47
CA LEU A 35 -10.98 24.59 22.10
C LEU A 35 -11.39 23.11 21.94
N ALA A 36 -12.69 22.84 21.93
CA ALA A 36 -13.27 21.51 21.74
C ALA A 36 -14.59 21.61 20.98
N VAL A 37 -14.95 20.55 20.25
CA VAL A 37 -16.19 20.42 19.45
C VAL A 37 -16.78 19.03 19.66
N ASP A 38 -18.09 18.94 19.84
CA ASP A 38 -18.83 17.67 19.88
C ASP A 38 -19.50 17.39 18.52
N LEU A 39 -18.93 16.45 17.79
CA LEU A 39 -19.41 16.03 16.46
C LEU A 39 -20.49 14.94 16.53
N THR A 40 -20.96 14.52 17.70
CA THR A 40 -21.88 13.37 17.85
C THR A 40 -23.13 13.47 16.97
N GLY A 41 -23.66 14.68 16.76
CA GLY A 41 -24.79 14.92 15.87
C GLY A 41 -24.55 14.46 14.43
N LEU A 42 -23.30 14.50 13.94
CA LEU A 42 -22.93 14.15 12.56
C LEU A 42 -23.10 12.66 12.25
N ARG A 43 -23.24 11.77 13.23
CA ARG A 43 -23.47 10.33 13.02
C ARG A 43 -24.64 10.03 12.08
N THR A 44 -25.63 10.93 12.03
CA THR A 44 -26.83 10.79 11.20
C THR A 44 -26.75 11.55 9.88
N CYS A 45 -25.72 12.36 9.67
CA CYS A 45 -25.58 13.24 8.50
C CYS A 45 -24.98 12.48 7.31
N ARG A 46 -25.82 11.71 6.61
CA ARG A 46 -25.42 10.82 5.50
C ARG A 46 -25.04 11.55 4.20
N ARG A 47 -25.31 12.86 4.12
CA ARG A 47 -25.04 13.70 2.94
C ARG A 47 -23.88 14.67 3.14
N LEU A 48 -23.19 14.59 4.28
CA LEU A 48 -22.06 15.46 4.59
C LEU A 48 -20.95 15.25 3.56
N GLU A 49 -20.58 16.31 2.85
CA GLU A 49 -19.51 16.33 1.86
C GLU A 49 -18.30 17.13 2.37
N VAL A 50 -18.53 18.20 3.14
CA VAL A 50 -17.47 19.08 3.65
C VAL A 50 -17.68 19.32 5.14
N LEU A 51 -16.64 19.05 5.94
CA LEU A 51 -16.55 19.49 7.32
C LEU A 51 -15.39 20.48 7.45
N ASN A 52 -15.70 21.72 7.82
CA ASN A 52 -14.71 22.76 8.04
C ASN A 52 -14.66 23.17 9.52
N LEU A 53 -13.56 22.82 10.20
CA LEU A 53 -13.23 23.25 11.56
C LEU A 53 -11.90 24.03 11.58
N SER A 54 -11.47 24.57 10.44
CA SER A 54 -10.22 25.32 10.33
C SER A 54 -10.24 26.59 11.18
N HIS A 55 -9.05 27.13 11.48
CA HIS A 55 -8.88 28.37 12.23
C HIS A 55 -9.59 28.37 13.60
N ASN A 56 -9.47 27.26 14.32
CA ASN A 56 -9.93 27.14 15.70
C ASN A 56 -8.72 26.96 16.63
N MET A 57 -8.95 26.53 17.86
CA MET A 57 -7.92 26.24 18.86
C MET A 57 -8.02 24.79 19.32
N LEU A 58 -8.45 23.87 18.45
CA LEU A 58 -8.68 22.48 18.81
C LEU A 58 -7.37 21.82 19.21
N GLU A 59 -7.31 21.30 20.44
CA GLU A 59 -6.16 20.54 20.94
C GLU A 59 -6.35 19.03 20.71
N THR A 60 -7.60 18.59 20.72
CA THR A 60 -8.04 17.23 20.43
C THR A 60 -9.31 17.25 19.59
N LEU A 61 -9.57 16.17 18.85
CA LEU A 61 -10.77 16.01 18.05
C LEU A 61 -11.10 14.52 17.91
N ASP A 62 -12.34 14.14 18.26
CA ASP A 62 -12.87 12.81 18.01
C ASP A 62 -13.61 12.77 16.66
N LEU A 63 -13.07 12.00 15.71
CA LEU A 63 -13.68 11.79 14.40
C LEU A 63 -14.63 10.59 14.35
N THR A 64 -14.79 9.81 15.42
CA THR A 64 -15.69 8.64 15.48
C THR A 64 -17.11 8.93 14.97
N PRO A 65 -17.70 10.11 15.19
CA PRO A 65 -19.00 10.45 14.60
C PRO A 65 -19.06 10.43 13.07
N LEU A 66 -17.92 10.50 12.37
CA LEU A 66 -17.82 10.51 10.91
C LEU A 66 -17.74 9.12 10.27
N GLU A 67 -17.63 8.03 11.05
CA GLU A 67 -17.49 6.65 10.52
C GLU A 67 -18.63 6.26 9.55
N GLY A 68 -19.81 6.86 9.73
CA GLY A 68 -20.98 6.65 8.87
C GLY A 68 -21.15 7.66 7.71
N CYS A 69 -20.25 8.63 7.57
CA CYS A 69 -20.31 9.71 6.58
C CYS A 69 -19.55 9.33 5.30
N SER A 70 -20.01 8.30 4.59
CA SER A 70 -19.36 7.79 3.37
C SER A 70 -19.33 8.79 2.19
N THR A 71 -20.07 9.88 2.28
CA THR A 71 -20.14 10.95 1.26
C THR A 71 -19.14 12.07 1.48
N ILE A 72 -18.40 12.07 2.61
CA ILE A 72 -17.44 13.12 2.92
C ILE A 72 -16.31 13.13 1.87
N GLN A 73 -16.00 14.33 1.40
CA GLN A 73 -15.01 14.61 0.36
C GLN A 73 -13.88 15.49 0.89
N GLU A 74 -14.17 16.39 1.82
CA GLU A 74 -13.20 17.36 2.33
C GLU A 74 -13.30 17.50 3.85
N LEU A 75 -12.13 17.47 4.50
CA LEU A 75 -11.97 17.70 5.93
C LEU A 75 -10.91 18.80 6.13
N HIS A 76 -11.36 19.96 6.61
CA HIS A 76 -10.51 21.13 6.84
C HIS A 76 -10.28 21.30 8.35
N LEU A 77 -9.03 21.06 8.79
CA LEU A 77 -8.58 21.09 10.18
C LEU A 77 -7.31 21.94 10.36
N GLU A 78 -6.92 22.69 9.32
CA GLU A 78 -5.77 23.57 9.34
C GLU A 78 -5.92 24.72 10.33
N ASP A 79 -4.80 25.28 10.78
CA ASP A 79 -4.76 26.37 11.77
C ASP A 79 -5.51 25.99 13.06
N ASN A 80 -5.06 24.90 13.68
CA ASN A 80 -5.53 24.41 14.99
C ASN A 80 -4.32 24.10 15.91
N HIS A 81 -4.54 23.42 17.03
CA HIS A 81 -3.50 23.06 18.00
C HIS A 81 -3.39 21.54 18.21
N LEU A 82 -3.83 20.75 17.22
CA LEU A 82 -3.87 19.30 17.33
C LEU A 82 -2.45 18.75 17.47
N THR A 83 -2.23 17.98 18.53
CA THR A 83 -0.95 17.27 18.77
C THR A 83 -0.97 15.84 18.24
N THR A 84 -2.17 15.26 18.17
CA THR A 84 -2.48 13.96 17.59
C THR A 84 -3.85 14.00 16.94
N ILE A 85 -4.09 13.14 15.95
CA ILE A 85 -5.43 12.90 15.41
C ILE A 85 -5.54 11.45 14.95
N ASP A 86 -6.65 10.79 15.29
CA ASP A 86 -6.97 9.46 14.78
C ASP A 86 -7.82 9.57 13.51
N LEU A 87 -7.31 9.04 12.41
CA LEU A 87 -7.97 9.04 11.10
C LEU A 87 -8.71 7.73 10.81
N TRP A 88 -8.68 6.72 11.69
CA TRP A 88 -9.39 5.46 11.49
C TRP A 88 -10.90 5.58 11.27
N PRO A 89 -11.61 6.53 11.90
CA PRO A 89 -13.01 6.77 11.57
C PRO A 89 -13.25 7.12 10.09
N LEU A 90 -12.23 7.57 9.35
CA LEU A 90 -12.33 7.90 7.92
C LEU A 90 -12.03 6.69 7.00
N ALA A 91 -11.76 5.51 7.55
CA ALA A 91 -11.29 4.35 6.78
C ALA A 91 -12.29 3.81 5.74
N GLN A 92 -13.57 4.20 5.84
CA GLN A 92 -14.64 3.82 4.89
C GLN A 92 -15.17 5.02 4.10
N CYS A 93 -14.52 6.18 4.20
CA CYS A 93 -14.88 7.39 3.45
C CYS A 93 -14.23 7.36 2.06
N ASP A 94 -14.68 6.44 1.19
CA ASP A 94 -14.08 6.20 -0.14
C ASP A 94 -14.07 7.44 -1.06
N LEU A 95 -14.96 8.40 -0.80
CA LEU A 95 -15.05 9.66 -1.55
C LEU A 95 -14.15 10.77 -1.00
N LEU A 96 -13.42 10.54 0.09
CA LEU A 96 -12.54 11.54 0.68
C LEU A 96 -11.41 11.90 -0.29
N ARG A 97 -11.31 13.20 -0.60
CA ARG A 97 -10.37 13.78 -1.56
C ARG A 97 -9.32 14.64 -0.90
N SER A 98 -9.67 15.45 0.10
CA SER A 98 -8.71 16.31 0.79
C SER A 98 -8.83 16.24 2.31
N VAL A 99 -7.68 16.23 2.97
CA VAL A 99 -7.54 16.39 4.41
C VAL A 99 -6.49 17.47 4.67
N GLU A 100 -6.92 18.63 5.14
CA GLU A 100 -6.05 19.76 5.42
C GLU A 100 -5.70 19.77 6.93
N LEU A 101 -4.43 19.57 7.26
CA LEU A 101 -3.93 19.48 8.64
C LEU A 101 -2.73 20.41 8.90
N ALA A 102 -2.38 21.26 7.94
CA ALA A 102 -1.27 22.21 8.07
C ALA A 102 -1.51 23.21 9.22
N ALA A 103 -0.44 23.80 9.74
CA ALA A 103 -0.48 24.69 10.89
C ALA A 103 -1.17 24.06 12.12
N ASN A 104 -0.71 22.87 12.50
CA ASN A 104 -1.06 22.19 13.74
C ASN A 104 0.20 21.95 14.60
N ARG A 105 0.12 21.09 15.61
CA ARG A 105 1.25 20.68 16.47
C ARG A 105 1.54 19.19 16.34
N LEU A 106 1.17 18.61 15.20
CA LEU A 106 1.41 17.21 14.89
C LEU A 106 2.92 16.96 14.75
N THR A 107 3.38 15.85 15.30
CA THR A 107 4.75 15.36 15.07
C THR A 107 4.78 14.15 14.15
N ARG A 108 3.69 13.38 14.12
CA ARG A 108 3.50 12.19 13.30
C ARG A 108 2.06 12.08 12.83
N LEU A 109 1.84 11.43 11.69
CA LEU A 109 0.49 11.17 11.17
C LEU A 109 0.39 9.78 10.53
N ASP A 110 -0.68 9.03 10.86
CA ASP A 110 -1.00 7.74 10.25
C ASP A 110 -1.83 7.92 8.98
N LEU A 111 -1.26 7.65 7.80
CA LEU A 111 -1.99 7.72 6.53
C LEU A 111 -2.67 6.41 6.12
N THR A 112 -2.49 5.33 6.88
CA THR A 112 -3.06 4.01 6.58
C THR A 112 -4.58 4.03 6.34
N PRO A 113 -5.41 4.69 7.17
CA PRO A 113 -6.87 4.62 6.99
C PRO A 113 -7.35 5.44 5.79
N LEU A 114 -6.57 6.38 5.28
CA LEU A 114 -7.04 7.30 4.24
C LEU A 114 -7.05 6.65 2.84
N PRO A 115 -8.08 6.89 2.01
CA PRO A 115 -8.14 6.39 0.63
C PRO A 115 -6.91 6.77 -0.20
N LEU A 116 -6.44 5.86 -1.06
CA LEU A 116 -5.19 6.04 -1.80
C LEU A 116 -5.13 7.29 -2.70
N GLN A 117 -6.28 7.78 -3.13
CA GLN A 117 -6.47 8.94 -3.99
C GLN A 117 -6.55 10.28 -3.24
N SER A 118 -6.70 10.26 -1.91
CA SER A 118 -6.81 11.48 -1.10
C SER A 118 -5.51 12.28 -1.10
N SER A 119 -5.59 13.61 -1.15
CA SER A 119 -4.51 14.53 -0.80
C SER A 119 -4.55 14.87 0.68
N VAL A 120 -3.36 15.06 1.27
CA VAL A 120 -3.21 15.46 2.66
C VAL A 120 -2.20 16.59 2.73
N ALA A 121 -2.59 17.74 3.28
CA ALA A 121 -1.66 18.82 3.58
C ALA A 121 -1.25 18.77 5.05
N LEU A 122 0.06 18.90 5.31
CA LEU A 122 0.63 18.82 6.65
C LEU A 122 1.85 19.72 6.79
N ASP A 123 2.18 20.08 8.03
CA ASP A 123 3.42 20.79 8.30
C ASP A 123 4.63 19.96 7.89
N SER A 124 5.61 20.62 7.29
CA SER A 124 6.85 20.03 6.80
C SER A 124 7.69 19.28 7.84
N SER A 125 7.45 19.50 9.13
CA SER A 125 8.09 18.78 10.23
C SER A 125 7.42 17.44 10.57
N VAL A 126 6.21 17.18 10.08
CA VAL A 126 5.43 15.99 10.41
C VAL A 126 6.03 14.76 9.73
N VAL A 127 6.29 13.72 10.52
CA VAL A 127 6.68 12.41 10.00
C VAL A 127 5.42 11.64 9.59
N VAL A 128 5.35 11.27 8.32
CA VAL A 128 4.28 10.41 7.80
C VAL A 128 4.59 8.97 8.17
N ALA A 129 3.59 8.23 8.63
CA ALA A 129 3.70 6.80 8.85
C ALA A 129 2.55 6.06 8.19
N ALA A 130 2.80 4.86 7.69
CA ALA A 130 1.78 4.00 7.07
C ALA A 130 2.14 2.53 7.29
N ASP A 131 1.13 1.65 7.36
CA ASP A 131 1.34 0.21 7.52
C ASP A 131 2.10 -0.36 6.32
N SER A 132 2.96 -1.35 6.57
CA SER A 132 3.85 -1.93 5.56
C SER A 132 3.12 -2.51 4.35
N ILE A 133 1.85 -2.91 4.48
CA ILE A 133 1.00 -3.34 3.37
C ILE A 133 0.93 -2.30 2.24
N LEU A 134 1.08 -1.01 2.56
CA LEU A 134 1.07 0.07 1.58
C LEU A 134 2.44 0.37 0.96
N LYS A 135 3.53 -0.22 1.47
CA LYS A 135 4.93 0.09 1.09
C LYS A 135 5.20 -0.03 -0.41
N TYR A 136 4.69 -1.08 -1.04
CA TYR A 136 4.88 -1.32 -2.48
C TYR A 136 3.73 -0.81 -3.36
N ILE A 137 2.71 -0.25 -2.72
CA ILE A 137 1.57 0.42 -3.36
C ILE A 137 1.89 1.90 -3.55
N LEU A 138 2.21 2.60 -2.45
CA LEU A 138 2.48 4.03 -2.41
C LEU A 138 3.92 4.29 -2.83
N ARG A 139 4.12 4.54 -4.13
CA ARG A 139 5.44 4.86 -4.67
C ARG A 139 5.83 6.27 -4.29
N ARG A 140 7.12 6.58 -4.47
CA ARG A 140 7.66 7.93 -4.26
C ARG A 140 6.82 9.02 -4.96
N ASP A 141 6.50 8.81 -6.23
CA ASP A 141 5.69 9.75 -7.00
C ASP A 141 4.23 9.85 -6.51
N ASP A 142 3.66 8.75 -6.01
CA ASP A 142 2.31 8.75 -5.44
C ASP A 142 2.31 9.54 -4.13
N ILE A 143 3.27 9.30 -3.25
CA ILE A 143 3.45 10.03 -2.00
C ILE A 143 3.67 11.52 -2.26
N LYS A 144 4.52 11.87 -3.23
CA LYS A 144 4.80 13.27 -3.58
C LYS A 144 3.56 14.01 -4.09
N ARG A 145 2.66 13.34 -4.80
CA ARG A 145 1.37 13.93 -5.24
C ARG A 145 0.35 14.00 -4.11
N ARG A 146 0.34 12.98 -3.26
CA ARG A 146 -0.61 12.78 -2.17
C ARG A 146 -0.33 13.70 -0.97
N VAL A 147 0.93 13.86 -0.60
CA VAL A 147 1.34 14.60 0.59
C VAL A 147 1.88 15.96 0.20
N GLN A 148 1.16 17.01 0.60
CA GLN A 148 1.56 18.39 0.41
C GLN A 148 2.17 18.93 1.71
N LEU A 149 3.45 19.28 1.67
CA LEU A 149 4.13 19.83 2.84
C LEU A 149 4.03 21.36 2.84
N VAL A 150 3.74 21.92 4.01
CA VAL A 150 3.61 23.37 4.23
C VAL A 150 4.69 23.82 5.21
N ARG A 151 5.36 24.95 4.89
CA ARG A 151 6.36 25.58 5.75
C ARG A 151 5.67 26.40 6.86
N PRO A 152 6.38 26.72 7.96
CA PRO A 152 5.85 27.62 8.99
C PRO A 152 5.42 29.01 8.46
N ASP A 153 6.00 29.47 7.35
CA ASP A 153 5.63 30.71 6.65
C ASP A 153 4.45 30.56 5.67
N ARG A 154 3.77 29.40 5.70
CA ARG A 154 2.64 29.00 4.82
C ARG A 154 3.01 28.78 3.36
N ALA A 155 4.28 28.83 2.98
CA ALA A 155 4.69 28.49 1.62
C ALA A 155 4.69 26.97 1.39
N PRO A 156 4.34 26.48 0.19
CA PRO A 156 4.50 25.08 -0.17
C PRO A 156 5.97 24.64 -0.07
N TRP A 157 6.22 23.44 0.45
CA TRP A 157 7.54 22.82 0.49
C TRP A 157 7.61 21.65 -0.47
N GLY A 158 8.41 21.77 -1.54
CA GLY A 158 8.61 20.71 -2.52
C GLY A 158 9.49 19.52 -2.09
N ALA A 159 9.83 19.39 -0.80
CA ALA A 159 10.64 18.28 -0.31
C ALA A 159 9.79 17.00 -0.20
N PHE A 160 10.47 15.86 -0.24
CA PHE A 160 9.83 14.58 -0.01
C PHE A 160 9.58 14.40 1.50
N PRO A 161 8.37 14.01 1.93
CA PRO A 161 8.09 13.78 3.35
C PRO A 161 8.94 12.64 3.91
N VAL A 162 9.25 12.70 5.20
CA VAL A 162 9.81 11.55 5.91
C VAL A 162 8.69 10.52 6.08
N VAL A 163 8.88 9.32 5.52
CA VAL A 163 7.89 8.23 5.57
C VAL A 163 8.43 7.05 6.36
N MET A 164 7.68 6.61 7.36
CA MET A 164 7.95 5.41 8.16
C MET A 164 6.95 4.30 7.82
N TRP A 165 7.45 3.17 7.32
CA TRP A 165 6.65 1.97 7.09
C TRP A 165 6.60 1.15 8.38
N ARG A 166 5.43 1.06 8.99
CA ARG A 166 5.23 0.33 10.25
C ARG A 166 5.09 -1.16 9.99
N LYS A 167 5.91 -1.95 10.68
CA LYS A 167 5.66 -3.38 10.80
C LYS A 167 4.63 -3.65 11.89
N TYR A 168 3.99 -4.81 11.84
CA TYR A 168 2.90 -5.11 12.77
C TYR A 168 3.38 -5.58 14.13
N ASP A 169 4.61 -6.10 14.22
CA ASP A 169 5.27 -6.45 15.48
C ASP A 169 5.74 -5.23 16.29
N GLU A 170 5.83 -4.07 15.66
CA GLU A 170 6.19 -2.78 16.27
C GLU A 170 4.98 -2.03 16.86
N LEU A 171 3.76 -2.51 16.62
CA LEU A 171 2.55 -1.87 17.15
C LEU A 171 2.40 -2.17 18.65
N HIS A 172 2.15 -1.12 19.44
CA HIS A 172 2.26 -1.07 20.90
C HIS A 172 1.55 -2.20 21.66
N GLU A 173 0.51 -2.81 21.08
CA GLU A 173 -0.28 -3.85 21.73
C GLU A 173 -0.15 -5.23 21.10
N LYS A 174 0.46 -5.33 19.90
CA LYS A 174 0.38 -6.53 19.03
C LYS A 174 -1.04 -7.14 19.05
N ASP A 175 -2.06 -6.29 19.07
CA ASP A 175 -3.45 -6.72 19.17
C ASP A 175 -3.91 -7.20 17.80
N TRP A 176 -3.92 -8.51 17.59
CA TRP A 176 -4.29 -9.11 16.32
C TRP A 176 -5.67 -8.66 15.83
N PRO A 177 -6.76 -8.69 16.63
CA PRO A 177 -8.04 -8.16 16.18
C PRO A 177 -7.99 -6.71 15.67
N GLN A 178 -7.23 -5.82 16.30
CA GLN A 178 -7.02 -4.46 15.78
C GLN A 178 -6.18 -4.47 14.50
N ILE A 179 -5.04 -5.16 14.48
CA ILE A 179 -4.15 -5.27 13.32
C ILE A 179 -4.89 -5.84 12.10
N ARG A 180 -5.64 -6.91 12.30
CA ARG A 180 -6.48 -7.55 11.27
C ARG A 180 -7.51 -6.58 10.73
N ARG A 181 -8.21 -5.82 11.58
CA ARG A 181 -9.14 -4.76 11.13
C ARG A 181 -8.44 -3.74 10.25
N ARG A 182 -7.23 -3.31 10.62
CA ARG A 182 -6.43 -2.37 9.83
C ARG A 182 -6.08 -2.94 8.45
N ILE A 183 -5.56 -4.17 8.42
CA ILE A 183 -5.17 -4.87 7.19
C ILE A 183 -6.39 -5.07 6.27
N VAL A 184 -7.50 -5.57 6.82
CA VAL A 184 -8.74 -5.82 6.06
C VAL A 184 -9.30 -4.52 5.48
N ALA A 185 -9.30 -3.43 6.25
CA ALA A 185 -9.73 -2.12 5.77
C ALA A 185 -8.91 -1.66 4.56
N VAL A 186 -7.59 -1.82 4.60
CA VAL A 186 -6.72 -1.51 3.46
C VAL A 186 -7.06 -2.39 2.26
N ILE A 187 -7.10 -3.73 2.43
CA ILE A 187 -7.31 -4.67 1.31
C ILE A 187 -8.64 -4.39 0.59
N ARG A 188 -9.71 -4.05 1.32
CA ARG A 188 -11.03 -3.75 0.74
C ARG A 188 -11.03 -2.55 -0.21
N GLN A 189 -10.09 -1.62 -0.05
CA GLN A 189 -9.95 -0.46 -0.92
C GLN A 189 -9.11 -0.76 -2.18
N LEU A 190 -8.50 -1.95 -2.30
CA LEU A 190 -7.54 -2.25 -3.35
C LEU A 190 -8.18 -2.90 -4.58
N HIS A 191 -7.80 -2.39 -5.75
CA HIS A 191 -8.08 -3.09 -7.01
C HIS A 191 -7.18 -4.34 -7.15
N PRO A 192 -7.65 -5.47 -7.74
CA PRO A 192 -6.89 -6.72 -7.86
C PRO A 192 -5.48 -6.62 -8.47
N ARG A 193 -5.27 -5.61 -9.32
CA ARG A 193 -3.95 -5.27 -9.90
C ARG A 193 -2.91 -4.82 -8.86
N MET A 194 -3.30 -4.57 -7.62
CA MET A 194 -2.46 -4.09 -6.52
C MET A 194 -2.22 -5.17 -5.46
N TRP A 195 -2.93 -6.30 -5.54
CA TRP A 195 -2.87 -7.38 -4.55
C TRP A 195 -1.47 -7.91 -4.30
N TYR A 196 -0.70 -8.21 -5.35
CA TYR A 196 0.68 -8.66 -5.17
C TYR A 196 1.54 -7.65 -4.37
N ALA A 197 1.44 -6.35 -4.69
CA ALA A 197 2.20 -5.32 -3.98
C ALA A 197 1.76 -5.20 -2.50
N ALA A 198 0.45 -5.31 -2.25
CA ALA A 198 -0.11 -5.33 -0.90
C ALA A 198 0.36 -6.56 -0.12
N GLN A 199 0.17 -7.76 -0.68
CA GLN A 199 0.56 -9.03 -0.11
C GLN A 199 2.06 -9.06 0.24
N ARG A 200 2.92 -8.55 -0.66
CA ARG A 200 4.35 -8.41 -0.37
C ARG A 200 4.61 -7.51 0.84
N GLY A 201 3.96 -6.36 0.90
CA GLY A 201 4.09 -5.43 2.03
C GLY A 201 3.53 -6.00 3.34
N LEU A 202 2.45 -6.78 3.25
CA LEU A 202 1.83 -7.51 4.36
C LEU A 202 2.78 -8.57 4.92
N LEU A 203 3.30 -9.45 4.08
CA LEU A 203 4.25 -10.50 4.48
C LEU A 203 5.50 -9.90 5.12
N GLU A 204 6.09 -8.86 4.51
CA GLU A 204 7.23 -8.16 5.13
C GLU A 204 6.89 -7.51 6.48
N GLY A 205 5.66 -6.99 6.62
CA GLY A 205 5.17 -6.41 7.88
C GLY A 205 4.95 -7.40 9.00
N LEU A 206 4.61 -8.63 8.64
CA LEU A 206 4.43 -9.75 9.56
C LEU A 206 5.75 -10.50 9.83
N GLY A 207 6.86 -10.08 9.21
CA GLY A 207 8.16 -10.75 9.36
C GLY A 207 8.36 -11.96 8.45
N LEU A 208 7.45 -12.22 7.50
CA LEU A 208 7.43 -13.35 6.56
C LEU A 208 7.97 -12.96 5.17
N GLY A 209 8.96 -12.06 5.12
CA GLY A 209 9.46 -11.45 3.89
C GLY A 209 10.09 -12.44 2.90
N GLU A 210 10.54 -13.60 3.37
CA GLU A 210 11.06 -14.71 2.57
C GLU A 210 10.00 -15.33 1.65
N LEU A 211 8.73 -15.16 1.96
CA LEU A 211 7.58 -15.62 1.15
C LEU A 211 7.12 -14.58 0.13
N ALA A 212 7.86 -13.48 -0.07
CA ALA A 212 7.52 -12.39 -0.98
C ALA A 212 7.34 -12.79 -2.47
N GLY A 213 7.77 -14.01 -2.85
CA GLY A 213 7.54 -14.57 -4.17
C GLY A 213 6.12 -15.11 -4.41
N LEU A 214 5.31 -15.26 -3.35
CA LEU A 214 3.91 -15.63 -3.46
C LEU A 214 3.12 -14.57 -4.26
N ASP A 215 2.24 -15.01 -5.15
CA ASP A 215 1.39 -14.19 -6.02
C ASP A 215 -0.09 -14.58 -5.83
N ALA A 216 -0.65 -14.16 -4.69
CA ALA A 216 -1.99 -14.50 -4.23
C ALA A 216 -2.79 -13.25 -3.82
N ASP A 217 -4.09 -13.44 -3.57
CA ASP A 217 -4.92 -12.43 -2.92
C ASP A 217 -4.48 -12.29 -1.45
N PRO A 218 -4.11 -11.08 -0.97
CA PRO A 218 -3.77 -10.88 0.44
C PRO A 218 -4.92 -11.23 1.40
N MET A 219 -6.19 -11.21 0.95
CA MET A 219 -7.32 -11.62 1.77
C MET A 219 -7.32 -13.12 2.06
N ASP A 220 -6.82 -13.97 1.15
CA ASP A 220 -6.70 -15.41 1.37
C ASP A 220 -5.71 -15.76 2.49
N LEU A 221 -4.75 -14.86 2.74
CA LEU A 221 -3.82 -14.97 3.86
C LEU A 221 -4.48 -14.52 5.16
N VAL A 222 -5.06 -13.32 5.18
CA VAL A 222 -5.60 -12.73 6.41
C VAL A 222 -6.84 -13.47 6.92
N SER A 223 -7.61 -14.09 6.01
CA SER A 223 -8.77 -14.90 6.37
C SER A 223 -8.43 -16.26 6.98
N SER A 224 -7.18 -16.75 6.87
CA SER A 224 -6.77 -18.01 7.52
C SER A 224 -6.58 -17.88 9.02
N ALA A 225 -6.38 -16.65 9.53
CA ALA A 225 -6.23 -16.34 10.94
C ALA A 225 -7.53 -15.72 11.49
N SER A 226 -8.15 -16.42 12.44
CA SER A 226 -9.36 -15.95 13.12
C SER A 226 -9.07 -14.74 14.02
N GLU A 227 -10.11 -13.98 14.36
CA GLU A 227 -9.98 -12.72 15.12
C GLU A 227 -9.55 -12.91 16.58
N ASP A 228 -9.81 -14.09 17.15
CA ASP A 228 -9.58 -14.45 18.55
C ASP A 228 -8.14 -14.92 18.85
N LEU A 229 -7.29 -15.02 17.83
CA LEU A 229 -5.90 -15.45 17.98
C LEU A 229 -5.02 -14.38 18.62
N THR A 230 -3.92 -14.83 19.23
CA THR A 230 -2.78 -13.95 19.52
C THR A 230 -2.09 -13.53 18.21
N PHE A 231 -1.30 -12.46 18.24
CA PHE A 231 -0.54 -12.03 17.07
C PHE A 231 0.42 -13.10 16.55
N ASP A 232 1.16 -13.78 17.43
CA ASP A 232 2.13 -14.80 17.02
C ASP A 232 1.41 -16.02 16.42
N ASP A 233 0.29 -16.47 17.00
CA ASP A 233 -0.52 -17.56 16.45
C ASP A 233 -1.13 -17.19 15.09
N ALA A 234 -1.61 -15.95 14.93
CA ALA A 234 -2.12 -15.45 13.67
C ALA A 234 -1.03 -15.40 12.59
N VAL A 235 0.18 -14.94 12.93
CA VAL A 235 1.33 -14.95 12.02
C VAL A 235 1.67 -16.38 11.59
N HIS A 236 1.68 -17.35 12.52
CA HIS A 236 1.93 -18.76 12.19
C HIS A 236 0.84 -19.37 11.28
N MET A 237 -0.43 -19.02 11.48
CA MET A 237 -1.52 -19.45 10.60
C MET A 237 -1.41 -18.83 9.20
N ILE A 238 -0.98 -17.56 9.11
CA ILE A 238 -0.73 -16.87 7.84
C ILE A 238 0.48 -17.46 7.13
N GLU A 239 1.57 -17.73 7.85
CA GLU A 239 2.78 -18.38 7.31
C GLU A 239 2.43 -19.75 6.73
N SER A 240 1.73 -20.59 7.49
CA SER A 240 1.30 -21.92 7.05
C SER A 240 0.45 -21.85 5.78
N ARG A 241 -0.49 -20.90 5.72
CA ARG A 241 -1.32 -20.67 4.53
C ARG A 241 -0.51 -20.15 3.34
N ALA A 242 0.44 -19.25 3.56
CA ALA A 242 1.30 -18.72 2.53
C ALA A 242 2.20 -19.80 1.92
N ILE A 243 2.74 -20.72 2.74
CA ILE A 243 3.52 -21.87 2.28
C ILE A 243 2.66 -22.81 1.43
N GLU A 244 1.43 -23.11 1.86
CA GLU A 244 0.49 -23.94 1.08
C GLU A 244 0.18 -23.32 -0.29
N LEU A 245 -0.16 -22.03 -0.32
CA LEU A 245 -0.45 -21.32 -1.56
C LEU A 245 0.77 -21.21 -2.46
N LEU A 246 1.97 -21.02 -1.89
CA LEU A 246 3.21 -20.99 -2.65
C LEU A 246 3.52 -22.34 -3.29
N ASP A 247 3.24 -23.43 -2.58
CA ASP A 247 3.37 -24.77 -3.13
C ASP A 247 2.42 -24.99 -4.32
N GLN A 248 1.15 -24.57 -4.18
CA GLN A 248 0.17 -24.60 -5.27
C GLN A 248 0.61 -23.75 -6.48
N GLN A 249 1.12 -22.54 -6.22
CA GLN A 249 1.68 -21.67 -7.27
C GLN A 249 2.78 -22.38 -8.05
N ILE A 250 3.74 -23.02 -7.35
CA ILE A 250 4.83 -23.76 -8.00
C ILE A 250 4.30 -24.96 -8.82
N GLN A 251 3.30 -25.68 -8.30
CA GLN A 251 2.65 -26.79 -9.02
C GLN A 251 1.98 -26.34 -10.31
N HIS A 252 1.39 -25.14 -10.31
CA HIS A 252 0.66 -24.57 -11.44
C HIS A 252 1.52 -23.68 -12.33
N HIS A 253 2.84 -23.94 -12.40
CA HIS A 253 3.79 -23.21 -13.24
C HIS A 253 3.84 -21.70 -12.93
N GLY A 254 3.61 -21.30 -11.68
CA GLY A 254 3.78 -19.94 -11.22
C GLY A 254 5.26 -19.54 -11.03
N PRO A 255 5.53 -18.23 -10.84
CA PRO A 255 6.90 -17.73 -10.74
C PRO A 255 7.55 -18.06 -9.39
N THR A 256 8.88 -18.15 -9.39
CA THR A 256 9.72 -18.32 -8.19
C THR A 256 10.61 -17.10 -7.89
N LEU A 257 10.28 -15.97 -8.51
CA LEU A 257 10.88 -14.66 -8.25
C LEU A 257 10.83 -14.32 -6.76
N PHE A 258 11.85 -13.60 -6.28
CA PHE A 258 11.92 -13.09 -4.90
C PHE A 258 11.93 -14.15 -3.78
N LEU A 259 12.05 -15.43 -4.13
CA LEU A 259 12.24 -16.52 -3.16
C LEU A 259 13.73 -16.73 -2.90
N GLU A 260 14.29 -16.09 -1.87
CA GLU A 260 15.72 -16.24 -1.58
C GLU A 260 16.00 -17.58 -0.88
N THR A 261 16.63 -18.52 -1.58
CA THR A 261 16.83 -19.90 -1.08
C THR A 261 17.68 -19.95 0.19
N ASP A 262 18.62 -19.03 0.35
CA ASP A 262 19.45 -18.91 1.55
C ASP A 262 18.71 -18.40 2.78
N VAL A 263 17.59 -17.71 2.58
CA VAL A 263 16.69 -17.28 3.66
C VAL A 263 15.70 -18.40 3.94
N ILE A 264 15.03 -18.91 2.89
CA ILE A 264 14.01 -19.97 2.98
C ILE A 264 14.53 -21.22 3.70
N LYS A 265 15.79 -21.62 3.49
CA LYS A 265 16.39 -22.78 4.17
C LYS A 265 16.38 -22.72 5.70
N LYS A 266 16.16 -21.53 6.28
CA LYS A 266 16.10 -21.29 7.73
C LYS A 266 14.68 -21.13 8.26
N THR A 267 13.65 -21.35 7.43
CA THR A 267 12.24 -21.09 7.74
C THR A 267 11.38 -22.36 7.55
N GLY A 268 10.11 -22.30 7.93
CA GLY A 268 9.14 -23.38 7.70
C GLY A 268 8.98 -23.75 6.22
N ALA A 269 9.27 -22.81 5.32
CA ALA A 269 9.18 -23.00 3.87
C ALA A 269 10.34 -23.80 3.25
N SER A 270 11.34 -24.22 4.05
CA SER A 270 12.49 -25.00 3.58
C SER A 270 12.12 -26.29 2.83
N LEU A 271 10.95 -26.88 3.15
CA LEU A 271 10.40 -28.06 2.46
C LEU A 271 10.11 -27.82 0.97
N LEU A 272 9.92 -26.55 0.56
CA LEU A 272 9.65 -26.19 -0.83
C LEU A 272 10.93 -26.08 -1.69
N LEU A 273 12.12 -26.05 -1.08
CA LEU A 273 13.38 -25.80 -1.80
C LEU A 273 13.62 -26.72 -3.00
N PRO A 274 13.43 -28.06 -2.91
CA PRO A 274 13.62 -28.92 -4.07
C PRO A 274 12.69 -28.56 -5.24
N ARG A 275 11.44 -28.20 -4.93
CA ARG A 275 10.42 -27.82 -5.92
C ARG A 275 10.71 -26.45 -6.51
N ILE A 276 11.15 -25.49 -5.71
CA ILE A 276 11.58 -24.16 -6.16
C ILE A 276 12.74 -24.30 -7.15
N ILE A 277 13.77 -25.08 -6.80
CA ILE A 277 14.94 -25.28 -7.67
C ILE A 277 14.51 -25.89 -9.00
N GLU A 278 13.65 -26.91 -8.98
CA GLU A 278 13.19 -27.55 -10.21
C GLU A 278 12.30 -26.64 -11.05
N ALA A 279 11.42 -25.85 -10.41
CA ALA A 279 10.60 -24.87 -11.08
C ALA A 279 11.46 -23.80 -11.78
N ARG A 280 12.54 -23.31 -11.17
CA ARG A 280 13.47 -22.35 -11.80
C ARG A 280 14.09 -22.86 -13.09
N LYS A 281 14.48 -24.14 -13.13
CA LYS A 281 15.01 -24.76 -14.35
C LYS A 281 13.96 -24.77 -15.44
N ARG A 282 12.72 -25.12 -15.09
CA ARG A 282 11.56 -25.15 -15.98
C ARG A 282 11.22 -23.76 -16.52
N GLU A 283 11.19 -22.74 -15.66
CA GLU A 283 10.90 -21.35 -16.04
C GLU A 283 11.76 -20.87 -17.21
N VAL A 284 13.05 -21.22 -17.19
CA VAL A 284 14.02 -20.83 -18.21
C VAL A 284 13.98 -21.74 -19.42
N SER A 285 13.91 -23.06 -19.24
CA SER A 285 13.88 -24.00 -20.38
C SER A 285 12.64 -23.80 -21.24
N GLU A 286 11.51 -23.41 -20.63
CA GLU A 286 10.27 -23.07 -21.31
C GLU A 286 10.21 -21.61 -21.77
N ALA A 287 11.13 -20.74 -21.33
CA ALA A 287 11.15 -19.34 -21.74
C ALA A 287 11.50 -19.19 -23.22
N VAL A 288 10.77 -18.32 -23.90
CA VAL A 288 11.04 -17.88 -25.25
C VAL A 288 11.03 -16.35 -25.29
N VAL A 289 12.08 -15.77 -25.84
CA VAL A 289 12.16 -14.32 -26.04
C VAL A 289 11.62 -13.95 -27.41
N ALA A 290 10.61 -13.09 -27.45
CA ALA A 290 10.08 -12.60 -28.71
C ALA A 290 11.03 -11.56 -29.34
N ARG A 291 11.22 -11.64 -30.66
CA ARG A 291 11.93 -10.64 -31.47
C ARG A 291 11.10 -10.15 -32.65
N LYS A 292 11.34 -8.90 -33.04
CA LYS A 292 10.79 -8.26 -34.25
C LYS A 292 11.86 -7.37 -34.89
N GLY A 293 12.43 -7.82 -36.00
CA GLY A 293 13.60 -7.20 -36.60
C GLY A 293 14.76 -7.19 -35.61
N SER A 294 15.37 -6.02 -35.39
CA SER A 294 16.47 -5.86 -34.42
C SER A 294 16.01 -5.71 -32.97
N LYS A 295 14.70 -5.66 -32.68
CA LYS A 295 14.18 -5.42 -31.33
C LYS A 295 13.83 -6.73 -30.63
N VAL A 296 14.29 -6.86 -29.39
CA VAL A 296 14.10 -8.03 -28.53
C VAL A 296 13.30 -7.62 -27.29
N PHE A 297 12.30 -8.42 -26.92
CA PHE A 297 11.34 -8.09 -25.85
C PHE A 297 11.54 -8.97 -24.62
N LEU A 298 12.02 -8.38 -23.52
CA LEU A 298 12.55 -9.12 -22.37
C LEU A 298 11.55 -9.36 -21.23
N ARG A 299 10.29 -8.90 -21.36
CA ARG A 299 9.31 -9.03 -20.25
C ARG A 299 9.04 -10.48 -19.86
N SER A 300 9.18 -11.44 -20.78
CA SER A 300 9.01 -12.87 -20.48
C SER A 300 10.11 -13.41 -19.56
N LEU A 301 11.32 -12.85 -19.63
CA LEU A 301 12.44 -13.23 -18.75
C LEU A 301 12.44 -12.48 -17.43
N TRP A 302 11.95 -11.23 -17.40
CA TRP A 302 11.85 -10.48 -16.15
C TRP A 302 10.96 -11.15 -15.10
N VAL A 303 10.06 -12.02 -15.52
CA VAL A 303 9.15 -12.75 -14.63
C VAL A 303 9.67 -14.13 -14.19
N THR A 304 10.88 -14.52 -14.59
CA THR A 304 11.54 -15.77 -14.17
C THR A 304 12.71 -15.48 -13.25
N HIS A 305 13.07 -16.40 -12.36
CA HIS A 305 14.13 -16.17 -11.37
C HIS A 305 15.48 -15.86 -12.01
N TYR A 306 16.00 -16.76 -12.85
CA TYR A 306 17.30 -16.57 -13.49
C TYR A 306 17.26 -15.43 -14.51
N GLY A 307 16.14 -15.25 -15.22
CA GLY A 307 15.96 -14.12 -16.12
C GLY A 307 16.06 -12.79 -15.38
N TYR A 308 15.37 -12.65 -14.25
CA TYR A 308 15.46 -11.46 -13.41
C TYR A 308 16.90 -11.18 -12.95
N GLN A 309 17.60 -12.19 -12.42
CA GLN A 309 18.98 -12.03 -11.93
C GLN A 309 19.96 -11.62 -13.04
N ILE A 310 19.94 -12.32 -14.18
CA ILE A 310 20.84 -12.04 -15.31
C ILE A 310 20.55 -10.67 -15.90
N LEU A 311 19.28 -10.35 -16.14
CA LEU A 311 18.90 -9.06 -16.74
C LEU A 311 19.24 -7.88 -15.82
N GLN A 312 19.08 -8.06 -14.50
CA GLN A 312 19.49 -7.05 -13.52
C GLN A 312 21.00 -6.87 -13.51
N ALA A 313 21.79 -7.96 -13.50
CA ALA A 313 23.25 -7.91 -13.52
C ALA A 313 23.80 -7.24 -14.78
N LEU A 314 23.15 -7.45 -15.93
CA LEU A 314 23.51 -6.83 -17.21
C LEU A 314 23.00 -5.39 -17.36
N GLY A 315 22.19 -4.88 -16.43
CA GLY A 315 21.59 -3.55 -16.51
C GLY A 315 20.57 -3.40 -17.64
N MET A 316 19.89 -4.49 -18.01
CA MET A 316 18.95 -4.51 -19.13
C MET A 316 17.65 -3.77 -18.81
N GLY A 317 16.99 -3.25 -19.84
CA GLY A 317 15.63 -2.71 -19.75
C GLY A 317 14.56 -3.77 -20.05
N LEU A 318 13.34 -3.33 -20.37
CA LEU A 318 12.26 -4.22 -20.84
C LEU A 318 12.44 -4.70 -22.29
N ARG A 319 13.39 -4.10 -23.01
CA ARG A 319 13.74 -4.39 -24.39
C ARG A 319 15.24 -4.21 -24.58
N THR A 320 15.78 -4.91 -25.57
CA THR A 320 17.18 -4.79 -25.99
C THR A 320 17.28 -5.04 -27.51
N ASP A 321 18.49 -5.01 -28.05
CA ASP A 321 18.80 -5.35 -29.44
C ASP A 321 19.39 -6.78 -29.57
N LEU A 322 19.88 -7.12 -30.76
CA LEU A 322 20.44 -8.45 -31.02
C LEU A 322 21.76 -8.68 -30.28
N GLU A 323 22.61 -7.66 -30.16
CA GLU A 323 23.86 -7.74 -29.38
C GLU A 323 23.55 -7.96 -27.88
N GLY A 324 22.55 -7.25 -27.36
CA GLY A 324 22.05 -7.47 -26.01
C GLY A 324 21.49 -8.87 -25.80
N LEU A 325 20.80 -9.43 -26.81
CA LEU A 325 20.31 -10.82 -26.75
C LEU A 325 21.47 -11.83 -26.72
N GLU A 326 22.50 -11.66 -27.55
CA GLU A 326 23.67 -12.54 -27.54
C GLU A 326 24.34 -12.55 -26.16
N ARG A 327 24.54 -11.39 -25.54
CA ARG A 327 25.07 -11.29 -24.17
C ARG A 327 24.21 -12.04 -23.15
N ILE A 328 22.89 -11.93 -23.26
CA ILE A 328 21.96 -12.64 -22.38
C ILE A 328 22.09 -14.16 -22.60
N GLN A 329 22.14 -14.61 -23.86
CA GLN A 329 22.29 -16.02 -24.21
C GLN A 329 23.62 -16.59 -23.70
N THR A 330 24.72 -15.84 -23.77
CA THR A 330 26.01 -16.24 -23.19
C THR A 330 25.89 -16.47 -21.69
N CYS A 331 25.27 -15.55 -20.94
CA CYS A 331 25.06 -15.73 -19.50
C CYS A 331 24.20 -16.97 -19.18
N PHE A 332 23.17 -17.25 -19.97
CA PHE A 332 22.38 -18.48 -19.80
C PHE A 332 23.18 -19.75 -20.12
N ALA A 333 24.00 -19.72 -21.16
CA ALA A 333 24.85 -20.85 -21.52
C ALA A 333 25.88 -21.19 -20.42
N GLU A 334 26.45 -20.18 -19.76
CA GLU A 334 27.37 -20.35 -18.62
C GLU A 334 26.73 -21.10 -17.44
N ILE A 335 25.43 -20.91 -17.22
CA ILE A 335 24.66 -21.63 -16.19
C ILE A 335 23.95 -22.88 -16.74
N GLY A 336 24.28 -23.31 -17.95
CA GLY A 336 23.82 -24.57 -18.55
C GLY A 336 22.44 -24.54 -19.20
N PHE A 337 21.92 -23.37 -19.57
CA PHE A 337 20.64 -23.22 -20.25
C PHE A 337 20.79 -22.62 -21.65
N ASP A 338 20.02 -23.15 -22.61
CA ASP A 338 19.92 -22.57 -23.94
C ASP A 338 18.67 -21.69 -24.05
N LEU A 339 18.88 -20.38 -24.14
CA LEU A 339 17.78 -19.42 -24.23
C LEU A 339 17.30 -19.27 -25.68
N ARG A 340 16.06 -19.68 -25.91
CA ARG A 340 15.42 -19.62 -27.23
C ARG A 340 14.86 -18.24 -27.55
N SER A 341 14.98 -17.84 -28.82
CA SER A 341 14.33 -16.64 -29.36
C SER A 341 13.44 -16.98 -30.56
N LYS A 342 12.36 -16.21 -30.76
CA LYS A 342 11.38 -16.43 -31.83
C LYS A 342 11.00 -15.12 -32.53
N GLU A 343 11.11 -15.08 -33.86
CA GLU A 343 10.59 -13.97 -34.67
C GLU A 343 9.07 -14.03 -34.71
N MET A 344 8.40 -12.92 -34.36
CA MET A 344 6.95 -12.86 -34.29
C MET A 344 6.39 -11.60 -34.96
N SER A 345 5.36 -11.78 -35.79
CA SER A 345 4.56 -10.70 -36.36
C SER A 345 3.07 -11.12 -36.38
N PRO A 346 2.19 -10.55 -35.53
CA PRO A 346 2.45 -9.53 -34.51
C PRO A 346 3.22 -10.08 -33.28
N VAL A 347 3.89 -9.20 -32.53
CA VAL A 347 4.55 -9.59 -31.27
C VAL A 347 3.49 -9.86 -30.21
N ARG A 348 3.23 -11.14 -29.95
CA ARG A 348 2.43 -11.58 -28.79
C ARG A 348 3.40 -11.99 -27.68
N GLN A 349 3.18 -11.46 -26.49
CA GLN A 349 4.03 -11.76 -25.36
C GLN A 349 3.56 -13.05 -24.70
N GLU A 350 4.34 -14.10 -24.86
CA GLU A 350 4.15 -15.39 -24.19
C GLU A 350 5.04 -15.41 -22.94
N TYR A 351 4.50 -15.92 -21.84
CA TYR A 351 5.21 -16.05 -20.57
C TYR A 351 5.31 -17.54 -20.26
N SER A 352 6.49 -18.00 -19.84
CA SER A 352 6.68 -19.38 -19.36
C SER A 352 6.09 -19.61 -17.96
N VAL A 353 5.74 -18.52 -17.26
CA VAL A 353 5.14 -18.56 -15.92
C VAL A 353 3.72 -18.01 -15.92
N VAL A 354 2.86 -18.66 -15.15
CA VAL A 354 1.49 -18.23 -14.87
C VAL A 354 1.52 -17.29 -13.67
N CYS A 355 1.48 -15.98 -13.94
CA CYS A 355 1.47 -14.95 -12.90
C CYS A 355 0.38 -13.90 -13.14
N SER A 356 -0.04 -13.28 -12.05
CA SER A 356 -1.04 -12.23 -12.01
C SER A 356 -0.56 -10.98 -12.73
N THR A 357 -1.52 -10.14 -13.11
CA THR A 357 -1.19 -8.81 -13.67
C THR A 357 -0.52 -7.92 -12.61
N GLY A 358 -0.80 -8.14 -11.32
CA GLY A 358 -0.19 -7.40 -10.21
C GLY A 358 1.29 -7.69 -10.06
N MET A 359 1.67 -8.97 -10.03
CA MET A 359 3.07 -9.42 -9.98
C MET A 359 3.87 -8.89 -11.16
N ARG A 360 3.37 -9.07 -12.39
CA ARG A 360 4.01 -8.50 -13.60
C ARG A 360 4.20 -7.00 -13.51
N ARG A 361 3.17 -6.26 -13.08
CA ARG A 361 3.23 -4.81 -12.94
C ARG A 361 4.31 -4.40 -11.94
N HIS A 362 4.34 -5.03 -10.76
CA HIS A 362 5.36 -4.77 -9.75
C HIS A 362 6.77 -4.97 -10.28
N VAL A 363 7.04 -6.14 -10.89
CA VAL A 363 8.34 -6.45 -11.50
C VAL A 363 8.74 -5.39 -12.53
N PHE A 364 7.84 -5.04 -13.46
CA PHE A 364 8.18 -4.06 -14.50
C PHE A 364 8.35 -2.64 -13.95
N ASP A 365 7.63 -2.29 -12.89
CA ASP A 365 7.80 -1.00 -12.23
C ASP A 365 9.14 -0.91 -11.46
N LEU A 366 9.65 -2.03 -10.91
CA LEU A 366 11.02 -2.11 -10.38
C LEU A 366 12.06 -1.87 -11.48
N VAL A 367 11.92 -2.54 -12.63
CA VAL A 367 12.84 -2.37 -13.78
C VAL A 367 12.85 -0.92 -14.29
N LEU A 368 11.68 -0.27 -14.33
CA LEU A 368 11.53 1.12 -14.73
C LEU A 368 11.96 2.12 -13.62
N ARG A 369 12.54 1.64 -12.52
CA ARG A 369 13.01 2.45 -11.37
C ARG A 369 11.94 3.37 -10.77
N ARG A 370 10.68 2.94 -10.77
CA ARG A 370 9.56 3.72 -10.19
C ARG A 370 9.48 3.67 -8.65
N TYR A 371 10.37 2.89 -8.03
CA TYR A 371 10.45 2.69 -6.58
C TYR A 371 11.65 3.40 -5.92
N LEU A 372 12.42 4.21 -6.67
CA LEU A 372 13.62 4.93 -6.21
C LEU A 372 13.41 6.44 -6.14
#